data_AF-A0A6L5GPS5-F1
#
_entry.id   AF-A0A6L5GPS5-F1
#
_cell.length_a   1.000
_cell.length_b   1.000
_cell.length_c   1.000
_cell.angle_alpha   90.00
_cell.angle_beta   90.00
_cell.angle_gamma   90.00
#
_symmetry.space_group_name_H-M   'P 1'
#
loop_
_entity.id
_entity.type
_entity.pdbx_description
1 polymer ?
#
loop_
_entity_poly.entity_id
_entity_poly.type
_entity_poly.pdbx_seq_one_letter_code
_entity_poly.pdbx_strand_id
1 'polypeptide(L)'
;MSTTKQTKRIRILACLLSAGLLFVMGFGFNRPVQAATKEQLDNVQAQMQKTDQQMADNQKKMAALDAQLSQNQKAYDESLAAFQKRARAMYMVGNSGYLEVLFSSKDITEMISRLTSMRTILKSDQNMIDTLVSQQNQINSTKAEIQKAQDELKTLKKAQEEQYKKLASEYNAENSAANSMNLSFGSGTWTNDYIWPIDLNNPNALNISSGFGGRASPGGIGSTNHKGVDVPVSTGTPVMAIADGIVVYAGAASGYGNYVAIDYGTGSDGTTYGSGYGHLSSVKCQVGQKVKKGDVVAISGSTGHSTGPHLHYDFYVNNAQVDARTYYPNLTFTGKGRN
;
A
#
# COMPACT_ATOMS: atom_id res chain seq x y z
N MET A 1 -23.73 -21.73 -0.69
CA MET A 1 -23.37 -20.50 -1.45
C MET A 1 -22.52 -19.61 -0.54
N SER A 2 -21.27 -19.32 -0.91
CA SER A 2 -20.34 -18.32 -0.32
C SER A 2 -18.93 -18.83 0.02
N THR A 3 -18.37 -19.72 -0.81
CA THR A 3 -16.93 -20.07 -0.75
C THR A 3 -16.12 -19.47 -1.90
N THR A 4 -16.77 -18.78 -2.85
CA THR A 4 -16.14 -18.24 -4.06
C THR A 4 -15.69 -16.77 -3.94
N LYS A 5 -16.04 -16.06 -2.85
CA LYS A 5 -15.70 -14.65 -2.64
C LYS A 5 -14.40 -14.41 -1.84
N GLN A 6 -13.90 -15.40 -1.10
CA GLN A 6 -12.67 -15.24 -0.28
C GLN A 6 -11.39 -15.55 -1.08
N THR A 7 -11.45 -16.47 -2.04
CA THR A 7 -10.30 -16.88 -2.88
C THR A 7 -9.89 -15.85 -3.93
N LYS A 8 -10.74 -14.85 -4.24
CA LYS A 8 -10.40 -13.74 -5.14
C LYS A 8 -9.61 -12.60 -4.48
N ARG A 9 -9.53 -12.53 -3.15
CA ARG A 9 -8.75 -11.49 -2.45
C ARG A 9 -7.26 -11.82 -2.29
N ILE A 10 -6.86 -13.06 -2.55
CA ILE A 10 -5.47 -13.53 -2.38
C ILE A 10 -4.62 -13.33 -3.65
N ARG A 11 -5.23 -13.06 -4.82
CA ARG A 11 -4.49 -12.83 -6.08
C ARG A 11 -4.09 -11.38 -6.37
N ILE A 12 -4.46 -10.42 -5.51
CA ILE A 12 -4.16 -8.99 -5.73
C ILE A 12 -2.92 -8.52 -4.94
N LEU A 13 -2.43 -9.28 -3.97
CA LEU A 13 -1.23 -8.91 -3.19
C LEU A 13 0.10 -9.42 -3.75
N ALA A 14 0.08 -10.24 -4.81
CA ALA A 14 1.29 -10.84 -5.38
C ALA A 14 2.01 -9.95 -6.42
N CYS A 15 1.51 -8.74 -6.72
CA CYS A 15 2.10 -7.84 -7.72
C CYS A 15 3.07 -6.78 -7.17
N LEU A 16 3.36 -6.75 -5.87
CA LEU A 16 4.23 -5.73 -5.26
C LEU A 16 5.64 -6.21 -4.92
N LEU A 17 5.97 -7.48 -5.20
CA LEU A 17 7.26 -8.08 -4.82
C LEU A 17 8.24 -8.27 -5.98
N SER A 18 7.92 -7.81 -7.19
CA SER A 18 8.77 -8.00 -8.39
C SER A 18 9.37 -6.73 -8.98
N ALA A 19 9.15 -5.54 -8.39
CA ALA A 19 9.68 -4.27 -8.91
C ALA A 19 10.99 -3.79 -8.24
N GLY A 20 11.51 -4.51 -7.25
CA GLY A 20 12.60 -4.03 -6.39
C GLY A 20 14.02 -4.41 -6.79
N LEU A 21 14.26 -5.10 -7.90
CA LEU A 21 15.57 -5.68 -8.17
C LEU A 21 15.91 -5.75 -9.66
N LEU A 22 16.20 -4.62 -10.31
CA LEU A 22 17.08 -4.55 -11.48
C LEU A 22 17.29 -3.08 -11.94
N PHE A 23 18.25 -2.34 -11.37
CA PHE A 23 18.90 -1.25 -12.11
C PHE A 23 20.23 -0.82 -11.47
N VAL A 24 21.25 -1.67 -11.59
CA VAL A 24 22.64 -1.20 -11.52
C VAL A 24 23.38 -1.88 -12.66
N MET A 25 23.50 -1.19 -13.80
CA MET A 25 24.67 -1.32 -14.67
C MET A 25 24.67 -0.18 -15.70
N GLY A 26 25.67 0.69 -15.57
CA GLY A 26 26.31 1.37 -16.70
C GLY A 26 25.70 2.67 -17.20
N PHE A 27 26.03 3.79 -16.57
CA PHE A 27 26.42 5.01 -17.28
C PHE A 27 27.40 5.80 -16.41
N GLY A 28 28.61 5.99 -16.94
CA GLY A 28 29.66 6.76 -16.28
C GLY A 28 29.34 8.24 -16.31
N PHE A 29 29.13 8.83 -15.14
CA PHE A 29 29.34 10.24 -14.88
C PHE A 29 30.13 10.36 -13.59
N ASN A 30 31.39 10.79 -13.73
CA ASN A 30 32.34 10.99 -12.65
C ASN A 30 32.06 12.35 -11.99
N ARG A 31 31.53 12.38 -10.76
CA ARG A 31 31.69 13.49 -9.80
C ARG A 31 31.24 13.06 -8.38
N PRO A 32 31.95 13.50 -7.31
CA PRO A 32 31.81 12.94 -5.98
C PRO A 32 30.60 13.57 -5.27
N VAL A 33 29.54 12.79 -5.04
CA VAL A 33 28.45 13.17 -4.14
C VAL A 33 28.61 12.38 -2.85
N GLN A 34 29.09 13.10 -1.82
CA GLN A 34 29.00 12.88 -0.38
C GLN A 34 28.96 11.42 0.14
N ALA A 35 30.09 10.95 0.67
CA ALA A 35 30.19 9.68 1.41
C ALA A 35 29.29 9.61 2.67
N ALA A 36 28.83 10.74 3.21
CA ALA A 36 28.00 10.80 4.41
C ALA A 36 26.52 10.40 4.17
N THR A 37 25.98 10.59 2.97
CA THR A 37 24.56 10.29 2.66
C THR A 37 24.35 8.84 2.25
N LYS A 38 25.34 8.24 1.57
CA LYS A 38 25.30 6.84 1.16
C LYS A 38 25.31 5.88 2.34
N GLU A 39 26.15 6.13 3.36
CA GLU A 39 26.22 5.30 4.55
C GLU A 39 24.90 5.32 5.35
N GLN A 40 24.27 6.50 5.45
CA GLN A 40 22.96 6.64 6.09
C GLN A 40 21.85 5.93 5.30
N LEU A 41 21.86 6.06 3.97
CA LEU A 41 20.91 5.37 3.08
C LEU A 41 21.07 3.84 3.16
N ASP A 42 22.31 3.35 3.12
CA ASP A 42 22.65 1.93 3.21
C ASP A 42 22.21 1.35 4.58
N ASN A 43 22.41 2.09 5.68
CA ASN A 43 21.96 1.70 7.01
C ASN A 43 20.43 1.66 7.13
N VAL A 44 19.72 2.65 6.59
CA VAL A 44 18.24 2.66 6.60
C VAL A 44 17.69 1.54 5.71
N GLN A 45 18.31 1.30 4.56
CA GLN A 45 17.94 0.20 3.66
C GLN A 45 18.15 -1.16 4.32
N ALA A 46 19.25 -1.36 5.05
CA ALA A 46 19.49 -2.57 5.83
C ALA A 46 18.43 -2.77 6.94
N GLN A 47 18.04 -1.68 7.61
CA GLN A 47 17.01 -1.72 8.65
C GLN A 47 15.60 -2.00 8.08
N MET A 48 15.29 -1.46 6.90
CA MET A 48 14.06 -1.76 6.18
C MET A 48 14.00 -3.22 5.75
N GLN A 49 15.07 -3.74 5.15
CA GLN A 49 15.17 -5.16 4.78
C GLN A 49 14.97 -6.08 5.98
N LYS A 50 15.56 -5.75 7.13
CA LYS A 50 15.36 -6.49 8.38
C LYS A 50 13.91 -6.44 8.85
N THR A 51 13.27 -5.28 8.78
CA THR A 51 11.86 -5.10 9.17
C THR A 51 10.91 -5.84 8.22
N ASP A 52 11.18 -5.80 6.92
CA ASP A 52 10.43 -6.54 5.90
C ASP A 52 10.54 -8.04 6.10
N GLN A 53 11.74 -8.53 6.43
CA GLN A 53 11.96 -9.93 6.79
C GLN A 53 11.13 -10.33 8.02
N GLN A 54 11.13 -9.50 9.08
CA GLN A 54 10.33 -9.75 10.28
C GLN A 54 8.82 -9.76 9.98
N MET A 55 8.33 -8.86 9.11
CA MET A 55 6.94 -8.88 8.68
C MET A 55 6.59 -10.13 7.88
N ALA A 56 7.46 -10.54 6.95
CA ALA A 56 7.25 -11.75 6.15
C ALA A 56 7.23 -13.01 7.04
N ASP A 57 8.11 -13.09 8.04
CA ASP A 57 8.15 -14.20 8.98
C ASP A 57 6.92 -14.23 9.90
N ASN A 58 6.46 -13.05 10.38
CA ASN A 58 5.20 -12.96 11.13
C ASN A 58 3.98 -13.34 10.29
N GLN A 59 3.94 -13.00 9.00
CA GLN A 59 2.88 -13.42 8.09
C GLN A 59 2.88 -14.94 7.88
N LYS A 60 4.06 -15.56 7.69
CA LYS A 60 4.20 -17.03 7.61
C LYS A 60 3.73 -17.70 8.89
N LYS A 61 4.12 -17.16 10.06
CA LYS A 61 3.68 -17.67 11.36
C LYS A 61 2.16 -17.59 11.52
N MET A 62 1.54 -16.48 11.15
CA MET A 62 0.07 -16.34 11.17
C MET A 62 -0.60 -17.36 10.25
N ALA A 63 -0.09 -17.57 9.04
CA ALA A 63 -0.64 -18.56 8.12
C ALA A 63 -0.56 -19.99 8.69
N ALA A 64 0.54 -20.33 9.37
CA ALA A 64 0.68 -21.62 10.05
C ALA A 64 -0.29 -21.76 11.22
N LEU A 65 -0.46 -20.72 12.05
CA LEU A 65 -1.41 -20.70 13.16
C LEU A 65 -2.87 -20.79 12.68
N ASP A 66 -3.22 -20.11 11.59
CA ASP A 66 -4.55 -20.19 10.98
C ASP A 66 -4.85 -21.61 10.46
N ALA A 67 -3.86 -22.27 9.84
CA ALA A 67 -3.98 -23.66 9.41
C ALA A 67 -4.19 -24.60 10.61
N GLN A 68 -3.42 -24.40 11.68
CA GLN A 68 -3.56 -25.17 12.92
C GLN A 68 -4.92 -24.93 13.58
N LEU A 69 -5.39 -23.69 13.63
CA LEU A 69 -6.71 -23.34 14.17
C LEU A 69 -7.82 -24.03 13.37
N SER A 70 -7.73 -24.04 12.04
CA SER A 70 -8.69 -24.75 11.18
C SER A 70 -8.68 -26.25 11.43
N GLN A 71 -7.51 -26.85 11.62
CA GLN A 71 -7.39 -28.28 11.93
C GLN A 71 -7.97 -28.60 13.32
N ASN A 72 -7.65 -27.80 14.33
CA ASN A 72 -8.15 -27.96 15.70
C ASN A 72 -9.68 -27.80 15.76
N GLN A 73 -10.24 -26.83 15.03
CA GLN A 73 -11.68 -26.63 14.94
C GLN A 73 -12.37 -27.84 14.29
N LYS A 74 -11.81 -28.37 13.20
CA LYS A 74 -12.34 -29.57 12.54
C LYS A 74 -12.32 -30.78 13.49
N ALA A 75 -11.20 -30.99 14.20
CA ALA A 75 -11.08 -32.08 15.17
C ALA A 75 -12.06 -31.94 16.34
N TYR A 76 -12.30 -30.70 16.81
CA TYR A 76 -13.31 -30.40 17.82
C TYR A 76 -14.73 -30.69 17.33
N ASP A 77 -15.07 -30.27 16.11
CA ASP A 77 -16.40 -30.48 15.52
C ASP A 77 -16.68 -31.98 15.32
N GLU A 78 -15.68 -32.77 14.92
CA GLU A 78 -15.77 -34.24 14.82
C GLU A 78 -16.00 -34.90 16.18
N SER A 79 -15.22 -34.52 17.21
CA SER A 79 -15.42 -34.97 18.60
C SER A 79 -16.81 -34.60 19.12
N LEU A 80 -17.26 -33.38 18.85
CA LEU A 80 -18.55 -32.87 19.31
C LEU A 80 -19.71 -33.61 18.64
N ALA A 81 -19.61 -33.89 17.34
CA ALA A 81 -20.61 -34.68 16.63
C ALA A 81 -20.70 -36.11 17.17
N ALA A 82 -19.56 -36.73 17.51
CA ALA A 82 -19.54 -38.05 18.16
C ALA A 82 -20.21 -38.02 19.54
N PHE A 83 -19.90 -37.01 20.34
CA PHE A 83 -20.53 -36.79 21.65
C PHE A 83 -22.04 -36.58 21.55
N GLN A 84 -22.50 -35.73 20.63
CA GLN A 84 -23.92 -35.47 20.40
C GLN A 84 -24.69 -36.72 19.98
N LYS A 85 -24.13 -37.55 19.09
CA LYS A 85 -24.74 -38.84 18.71
C LYS A 85 -24.92 -39.75 19.91
N ARG A 86 -23.91 -39.81 20.78
CA ARG A 86 -23.93 -40.63 21.99
C ARG A 86 -24.90 -40.10 23.05
N ALA A 87 -24.93 -38.79 23.29
CA ALA A 87 -25.89 -38.14 24.17
C ALA A 87 -27.33 -38.35 23.70
N ARG A 88 -27.58 -38.25 22.38
CA ARG A 88 -28.89 -38.54 21.79
C ARG A 88 -29.30 -40.00 21.97
N ALA A 89 -28.37 -40.94 21.81
CA ALA A 89 -28.65 -42.36 22.04
C ALA A 89 -29.02 -42.62 23.51
N MET A 90 -28.31 -42.01 24.47
CA MET A 90 -28.67 -42.08 25.90
C MET A 90 -30.08 -41.55 26.16
N TYR A 91 -30.45 -40.43 25.54
CA TYR A 91 -31.78 -39.84 25.68
C TYR A 91 -32.89 -40.73 25.08
N MET A 92 -32.65 -41.34 23.91
CA MET A 92 -33.62 -42.19 23.21
C MET A 92 -33.88 -43.53 23.91
N VAL A 93 -32.89 -44.07 24.63
CA VAL A 93 -33.05 -45.30 25.43
C VAL A 93 -33.98 -45.08 26.64
N GLY A 94 -34.32 -43.82 26.96
CA GLY A 94 -35.29 -43.47 27.99
C GLY A 94 -34.70 -43.50 29.41
N ASN A 95 -35.45 -42.97 30.38
CA ASN A 95 -35.07 -42.77 31.79
C ASN A 95 -34.85 -44.08 32.58
N SER A 96 -34.67 -45.22 31.91
CA SER A 96 -34.22 -46.46 32.53
C SER A 96 -32.79 -46.25 33.00
N GLY A 97 -32.64 -45.77 34.23
CA GLY A 97 -31.34 -45.43 34.80
C GLY A 97 -30.39 -46.63 34.70
N TYR A 98 -29.09 -46.36 34.79
CA TYR A 98 -28.07 -47.41 34.78
C TYR A 98 -28.38 -48.59 35.74
N LEU A 99 -29.09 -48.32 36.83
CA LEU A 99 -29.58 -49.32 37.78
C LEU A 99 -30.60 -50.29 37.17
N GLU A 100 -31.48 -49.85 36.27
CA GLU A 100 -32.47 -50.70 35.61
C GLU A 100 -31.83 -51.65 34.59
N VAL A 101 -30.80 -51.19 33.87
CA VAL A 101 -29.99 -52.04 33.00
C VAL A 101 -29.22 -53.11 33.80
N LEU A 102 -28.81 -52.79 35.02
CA LEU A 102 -28.15 -53.71 35.93
C LEU A 102 -29.13 -54.71 36.57
N PHE A 103 -30.30 -54.25 37.00
CA PHE A 103 -31.32 -55.08 37.66
C PHE A 103 -32.22 -55.88 36.71
N SER A 104 -32.18 -55.60 35.40
CA SER A 104 -32.81 -56.42 34.35
C SER A 104 -31.96 -57.62 33.89
N SER A 105 -30.89 -57.95 34.63
CA SER A 105 -30.06 -59.13 34.35
C SER A 105 -30.76 -60.41 34.82
N LYS A 106 -30.56 -61.52 34.08
CA LYS A 106 -31.16 -62.83 34.40
C LYS A 106 -30.40 -63.57 35.50
N ASP A 107 -29.11 -63.29 35.65
CA ASP A 107 -28.23 -63.87 36.66
C ASP A 107 -27.04 -62.94 37.02
N ILE A 108 -26.30 -63.32 38.08
CA ILE A 108 -25.18 -62.55 38.63
C ILE A 108 -24.01 -62.43 37.62
N THR A 109 -23.81 -63.41 36.75
CA THR A 109 -22.74 -63.40 35.74
C THR A 109 -23.05 -62.38 34.64
N GLU A 110 -24.30 -62.33 34.20
CA GLU A 110 -24.81 -61.30 33.29
C GLU A 110 -24.75 -59.92 33.94
N MET A 111 -25.11 -59.80 35.22
CA MET A 111 -25.00 -58.54 35.98
C MET A 111 -23.56 -58.01 36.04
N ILE A 112 -22.57 -58.86 36.33
CA ILE A 112 -21.14 -58.48 36.38
C ILE A 112 -20.62 -58.05 34.99
N SER A 113 -21.05 -58.74 33.93
CA SER A 113 -20.70 -58.40 32.55
C SER A 113 -21.28 -57.04 32.13
N ARG A 114 -22.53 -56.76 32.51
CA ARG A 114 -23.18 -55.47 32.31
C ARG A 114 -22.53 -54.35 33.13
N LEU A 115 -22.16 -54.60 34.39
CA LEU A 115 -21.39 -53.67 35.24
C LEU A 115 -20.05 -53.28 34.61
N THR A 116 -19.33 -54.26 34.07
CA THR A 116 -18.02 -54.04 33.43
C THR A 116 -18.16 -53.25 32.14
N SER A 117 -19.18 -53.58 31.34
CA SER A 117 -19.51 -52.84 30.10
C SER A 117 -19.89 -51.39 30.42
N MET A 118 -20.71 -51.17 31.44
CA MET A 118 -21.11 -49.83 31.89
C MET A 118 -19.92 -48.99 32.37
N ARG A 119 -19.01 -49.56 33.18
CA ARG A 119 -17.78 -48.84 33.61
C ARG A 119 -16.92 -48.43 32.41
N THR A 120 -16.84 -49.30 31.41
CA THR A 120 -16.10 -49.03 30.17
C THR A 120 -16.75 -47.88 29.37
N ILE A 121 -18.08 -47.88 29.28
CA ILE A 121 -18.87 -46.81 28.66
C ILE A 121 -18.62 -45.48 29.37
N LEU A 122 -18.78 -45.42 30.70
CA LEU A 122 -18.57 -44.19 31.48
C LEU A 122 -17.14 -43.65 31.36
N LYS A 123 -16.13 -44.52 31.38
CA LYS A 123 -14.73 -44.12 31.16
C LYS A 123 -14.53 -43.54 29.75
N SER A 124 -15.16 -44.15 28.74
CA SER A 124 -15.13 -43.64 27.37
C SER A 124 -15.84 -42.28 27.23
N ASP A 125 -16.92 -42.04 27.97
CA ASP A 125 -17.63 -40.75 27.98
C ASP A 125 -16.79 -39.65 28.64
N GLN A 126 -16.19 -39.95 29.79
CA GLN A 126 -15.29 -39.02 30.47
C GLN A 126 -14.13 -38.61 29.56
N ASN A 127 -13.46 -39.58 28.92
CA ASN A 127 -12.37 -39.31 28.00
C ASN A 127 -12.80 -38.41 26.82
N MET A 128 -14.03 -38.55 26.32
CA MET A 128 -14.55 -37.73 25.23
C MET A 128 -14.78 -36.28 25.68
N ILE A 129 -15.31 -36.08 26.89
CA ILE A 129 -15.46 -34.74 27.49
C ILE A 129 -14.08 -34.11 27.73
N ASP A 130 -13.13 -34.86 28.29
CA ASP A 130 -11.76 -34.37 28.53
C ASP A 130 -11.08 -33.96 27.21
N THR A 131 -11.32 -34.73 26.14
CA THR A 131 -10.83 -34.41 24.78
C THR A 131 -11.42 -33.09 24.28
N LEU A 132 -12.73 -32.89 24.41
CA LEU A 132 -13.40 -31.65 23.99
C LEU A 132 -12.86 -30.44 24.76
N VAL A 133 -12.70 -30.55 26.08
CA VAL A 133 -12.14 -29.49 26.92
C VAL A 133 -10.70 -29.16 26.50
N SER A 134 -9.87 -30.17 26.28
CA SER A 134 -8.48 -29.99 25.84
C SER A 134 -8.40 -29.32 24.46
N GLN A 135 -9.19 -29.78 23.49
CA GLN A 135 -9.29 -29.18 22.15
C GLN A 135 -9.77 -27.71 22.22
N GLN A 136 -10.76 -27.42 23.07
CA GLN A 136 -11.25 -26.06 23.26
C GLN A 136 -10.17 -25.13 23.84
N ASN A 137 -9.37 -25.62 24.79
CA ASN A 137 -8.24 -24.88 25.35
C ASN A 137 -7.16 -24.60 24.29
N GLN A 138 -6.85 -25.58 23.42
CA GLN A 138 -5.92 -25.41 22.31
C GLN A 138 -6.41 -24.38 21.30
N ILE A 139 -7.71 -24.39 20.94
CA ILE A 139 -8.32 -23.39 20.07
C ILE A 139 -8.18 -21.99 20.67
N ASN A 140 -8.47 -21.84 21.96
CA ASN A 140 -8.38 -20.55 22.64
C ASN A 140 -6.93 -20.04 22.70
N SER A 141 -5.96 -20.91 22.99
CA SER A 141 -4.53 -20.58 22.98
C SER A 141 -4.06 -20.14 21.58
N THR A 142 -4.43 -20.90 20.54
CA THR A 142 -4.05 -20.58 19.15
C THR A 142 -4.63 -19.23 18.72
N LYS A 143 -5.88 -18.92 19.09
CA LYS A 143 -6.49 -17.60 18.84
C LYS A 143 -5.74 -16.47 19.53
N ALA A 144 -5.32 -16.66 20.79
CA ALA A 144 -4.54 -15.67 21.52
C ALA A 144 -3.17 -15.41 20.85
N GLU A 145 -2.52 -16.46 20.34
CA GLU A 145 -1.25 -16.32 19.61
C GLU A 145 -1.42 -15.59 18.27
N ILE A 146 -2.51 -15.85 17.53
CA ILE A 146 -2.84 -15.10 16.30
C ILE A 146 -3.03 -13.62 16.62
N GLN A 147 -3.79 -13.30 17.68
CA GLN A 147 -4.01 -11.91 18.09
C GLN A 147 -2.69 -11.22 18.44
N LYS A 148 -1.82 -11.89 19.21
CA LYS A 148 -0.49 -11.35 19.54
C LYS A 148 0.34 -11.09 18.28
N ALA A 149 0.37 -12.01 17.33
CA ALA A 149 1.09 -11.84 16.06
C ALA A 149 0.53 -10.67 15.22
N GLN A 150 -0.79 -10.45 15.24
CA GLN A 150 -1.43 -9.31 14.59
C GLN A 150 -1.01 -7.96 15.21
N ASP A 151 -0.95 -7.90 16.54
CA ASP A 151 -0.54 -6.69 17.26
C ASP A 151 0.96 -6.37 17.04
N GLU A 152 1.81 -7.39 17.01
CA GLU A 152 3.22 -7.27 16.63
C GLU A 152 3.37 -6.74 15.19
N LEU A 153 2.61 -7.30 14.23
CA LEU A 153 2.63 -6.84 12.85
C LEU A 153 2.18 -5.38 12.70
N LYS A 154 1.15 -4.96 13.46
CA LYS A 154 0.69 -3.57 13.48
C LYS A 154 1.76 -2.63 14.02
N THR A 155 2.50 -3.04 15.04
CA THR A 155 3.58 -2.26 15.65
C THR A 155 4.75 -2.12 14.68
N LEU A 156 5.18 -3.22 14.03
CA LEU A 156 6.24 -3.20 13.03
C LEU A 156 5.91 -2.26 11.85
N LYS A 157 4.67 -2.28 11.36
CA LYS A 157 4.22 -1.38 10.28
C LYS A 157 4.30 0.09 10.68
N LYS A 158 3.92 0.45 11.90
CA LYS A 158 4.03 1.82 12.40
C LYS A 158 5.49 2.27 12.51
N ALA A 159 6.35 1.42 13.07
CA ALA A 159 7.78 1.71 13.19
C ALA A 159 8.44 1.90 11.81
N GLN A 160 8.05 1.09 10.82
CA GLN A 160 8.51 1.25 9.44
C GLN A 160 8.06 2.59 8.82
N GLU A 161 6.80 2.99 9.04
CA GLU A 161 6.27 4.27 8.57
C GLU A 161 7.01 5.47 9.21
N GLU A 162 7.34 5.39 10.50
CA GLU A 162 8.12 6.43 11.19
C GLU A 162 9.55 6.52 10.67
N GLN A 163 10.22 5.39 10.43
CA GLN A 163 11.54 5.35 9.80
C GLN A 163 11.52 6.00 8.41
N TYR A 164 10.48 5.73 7.62
CA TYR A 164 10.31 6.31 6.30
C TYR A 164 10.07 7.83 6.35
N LYS A 165 9.23 8.31 7.28
CA LYS A 165 9.01 9.75 7.51
C LYS A 165 10.30 10.46 7.90
N LYS A 166 11.11 9.86 8.78
CA LYS A 166 12.40 10.41 9.19
C LYS A 166 13.37 10.52 8.00
N LEU A 167 13.53 9.44 7.23
CA LEU A 167 14.35 9.43 6.02
C LEU A 167 13.87 10.49 5.01
N ALA A 168 12.56 10.59 4.78
CA ALA A 168 11.98 11.59 3.90
C ALA A 168 12.28 13.02 4.37
N SER A 169 12.19 13.28 5.68
CA SER A 169 12.49 14.59 6.26
C SER A 169 13.97 14.94 6.17
N GLU A 170 14.88 13.98 6.37
CA GLU A 170 16.33 14.15 6.25
C GLU A 170 16.73 14.40 4.78
N TYR A 171 16.21 13.60 3.85
CA TYR A 171 16.40 13.80 2.41
C TYR A 171 15.85 15.14 1.92
N ASN A 172 14.66 15.56 2.42
CA ASN A 172 14.08 16.86 2.09
C ASN A 172 14.92 18.01 2.67
N ALA A 173 15.40 17.91 3.91
CA ALA A 173 16.21 18.96 4.55
C ALA A 173 17.56 19.15 3.85
N GLU A 174 18.23 18.06 3.47
CA GLU A 174 19.52 18.11 2.79
C GLU A 174 19.39 18.61 1.33
N ASN A 175 18.31 18.23 0.64
CA ASN A 175 18.08 18.70 -0.73
C ASN A 175 17.41 20.07 -0.84
N SER A 176 16.74 20.57 0.20
CA SER A 176 16.25 21.96 0.22
C SER A 176 17.41 22.95 0.16
N ALA A 177 18.58 22.56 0.68
CA ALA A 177 19.81 23.36 0.63
C ALA A 177 20.63 23.14 -0.66
N ALA A 178 20.58 21.95 -1.26
CA ALA A 178 21.39 21.60 -2.43
C ALA A 178 20.68 21.72 -3.80
N ASN A 179 19.34 21.84 -3.82
CA ASN A 179 18.54 21.67 -5.03
C ASN A 179 17.35 22.66 -5.13
N SER A 180 17.55 23.92 -4.73
CA SER A 180 16.62 24.98 -5.13
C SER A 180 16.73 25.17 -6.64
N MET A 181 15.77 24.64 -7.41
CA MET A 181 15.67 24.96 -8.83
C MET A 181 15.52 26.48 -8.96
N ASN A 182 16.56 27.16 -9.42
CA ASN A 182 16.54 28.59 -9.70
C ASN A 182 15.76 28.81 -11.01
N LEU A 183 14.45 28.64 -10.95
CA LEU A 183 13.55 28.86 -12.07
C LEU A 183 13.25 30.34 -12.18
N SER A 184 13.43 30.88 -13.37
CA SER A 184 13.00 32.23 -13.74
C SER A 184 12.20 32.11 -15.03
N PHE A 185 11.00 32.68 -15.01
CA PHE A 185 10.08 32.75 -16.13
C PHE A 185 9.92 34.19 -16.62
N GLY A 186 9.44 34.37 -17.84
CA GLY A 186 9.18 35.68 -18.44
C GLY A 186 10.01 35.99 -19.68
N SER A 187 10.83 35.06 -20.17
CA SER A 187 11.54 35.22 -21.44
C SER A 187 10.59 35.00 -22.63
N GLY A 188 10.40 36.04 -23.45
CA GLY A 188 9.48 36.00 -24.59
C GLY A 188 8.08 36.56 -24.29
N THR A 189 7.10 36.18 -25.11
CA THR A 189 5.75 36.76 -25.09
C THR A 189 4.71 35.67 -24.86
N TRP A 190 3.92 35.83 -23.79
CA TRP A 190 2.77 34.99 -23.52
C TRP A 190 1.61 35.37 -24.43
N THR A 191 1.14 34.41 -25.23
CA THR A 191 0.05 34.61 -26.19
C THR A 191 -1.33 34.25 -25.65
N ASN A 192 -1.39 33.73 -24.41
CA ASN A 192 -2.62 33.22 -23.80
C ASN A 192 -3.32 32.11 -24.62
N ASP A 193 -2.56 31.38 -25.44
CA ASP A 193 -3.01 30.21 -26.19
C ASP A 193 -2.32 28.94 -25.67
N TYR A 194 -3.02 28.19 -24.83
CA TYR A 194 -2.47 27.06 -24.10
C TYR A 194 -3.48 25.93 -23.88
N ILE A 195 -2.96 24.72 -23.64
CA ILE A 195 -3.71 23.48 -23.46
C ILE A 195 -3.39 22.81 -22.13
N TRP A 196 -4.19 21.84 -21.72
CA TRP A 196 -3.83 20.95 -20.61
C TRP A 196 -2.66 20.03 -21.03
N PRO A 197 -1.69 19.73 -20.15
CA PRO A 197 -0.49 18.97 -20.52
C PRO A 197 -0.71 17.48 -20.80
N ILE A 198 -1.91 16.96 -20.51
CA ILE A 198 -2.32 15.58 -20.83
C ILE A 198 -3.41 15.62 -21.90
N ASP A 199 -3.30 14.75 -22.91
CA ASP A 199 -4.33 14.58 -23.94
C ASP A 199 -5.70 14.30 -23.30
N LEU A 200 -6.71 15.09 -23.64
CA LEU A 200 -8.06 14.99 -23.10
C LEU A 200 -8.78 13.69 -23.51
N ASN A 201 -8.28 12.97 -24.51
CA ASN A 201 -8.74 11.62 -24.84
C ASN A 201 -8.34 10.58 -23.77
N ASN A 202 -7.38 10.90 -22.90
CA ASN A 202 -7.06 10.06 -21.75
C ASN A 202 -8.19 10.21 -20.70
N PRO A 203 -8.82 9.10 -20.26
CA PRO A 203 -9.95 9.16 -19.32
C PRO A 203 -9.59 9.76 -17.96
N ASN A 204 -8.31 9.77 -17.58
CA ASN A 204 -7.83 10.36 -16.34
C ASN A 204 -7.28 11.79 -16.52
N ALA A 205 -7.30 12.36 -17.72
CA ALA A 205 -6.68 13.67 -18.00
C ALA A 205 -7.18 14.78 -17.08
N LEU A 206 -8.48 14.79 -16.78
CA LEU A 206 -9.14 15.79 -15.94
C LEU A 206 -9.42 15.29 -14.52
N ASN A 207 -8.94 14.10 -14.15
CA ASN A 207 -9.04 13.61 -12.78
C ASN A 207 -7.89 14.17 -11.95
N ILE A 208 -8.21 14.75 -10.79
CA ILE A 208 -7.23 15.27 -9.85
C ILE A 208 -7.19 14.36 -8.63
N SER A 209 -6.07 13.67 -8.45
CA SER A 209 -5.85 12.79 -7.30
C SER A 209 -5.42 13.56 -6.05
N SER A 210 -4.72 14.68 -6.22
CA SER A 210 -4.38 15.65 -5.18
C SER A 210 -4.39 17.07 -5.75
N GLY A 211 -5.08 17.99 -5.07
CA GLY A 211 -5.10 19.42 -5.43
C GLY A 211 -3.91 20.20 -4.86
N PHE A 212 -3.82 21.47 -5.24
CA PHE A 212 -2.87 22.45 -4.71
C PHE A 212 -3.23 22.83 -3.26
N GLY A 213 -2.23 23.12 -2.43
CA GLY A 213 -2.38 23.60 -1.06
C GLY A 213 -2.27 22.51 0.02
N GLY A 214 -2.85 22.78 1.19
CA GLY A 214 -2.70 21.96 2.39
C GLY A 214 -3.26 20.54 2.24
N ARG A 215 -2.45 19.52 2.58
CA ARG A 215 -2.82 18.11 2.56
C ARG A 215 -2.13 17.29 3.65
N ALA A 216 -2.67 16.11 3.97
CA ALA A 216 -1.91 15.10 4.69
C ALA A 216 -0.76 14.59 3.81
N SER A 217 0.42 14.34 4.41
CA SER A 217 1.60 13.84 3.68
C SER A 217 1.31 12.50 3.00
N PRO A 218 1.31 12.42 1.66
CA PRO A 218 1.06 11.17 0.94
C PRO A 218 2.13 10.12 1.28
N GLY A 219 1.70 8.97 1.83
CA GLY A 219 2.60 7.87 2.19
C GLY A 219 3.70 8.23 3.20
N GLY A 220 3.60 9.38 3.88
CA GLY A 220 4.65 9.88 4.78
C GLY A 220 5.86 10.51 4.10
N ILE A 221 5.91 10.59 2.76
CA ILE A 221 7.02 11.20 2.01
C ILE A 221 6.70 12.52 1.34
N GLY A 222 5.46 12.69 0.88
CA GLY A 222 5.09 13.87 0.12
C GLY A 222 4.85 15.10 1.01
N SER A 223 5.00 16.28 0.43
CA SER A 223 4.76 17.54 1.14
C SER A 223 3.33 17.66 1.69
N THR A 224 3.19 18.26 2.87
CA THR A 224 1.91 18.68 3.47
C THR A 224 1.36 19.98 2.89
N ASN A 225 2.17 20.71 2.11
CA ASN A 225 1.75 21.86 1.31
C ASN A 225 2.08 21.58 -0.15
N HIS A 226 1.07 21.14 -0.90
CA HIS A 226 1.24 20.76 -2.30
C HIS A 226 1.33 21.98 -3.20
N LYS A 227 2.37 22.04 -4.05
CA LYS A 227 2.64 23.20 -4.90
C LYS A 227 2.18 23.06 -6.35
N GLY A 228 1.54 21.95 -6.68
CA GLY A 228 0.95 21.70 -7.99
C GLY A 228 -0.35 20.92 -7.88
N VAL A 229 -0.69 20.19 -8.94
CA VAL A 229 -1.83 19.26 -8.98
C VAL A 229 -1.39 17.92 -9.52
N ASP A 230 -1.92 16.84 -8.95
CA ASP A 230 -1.54 15.47 -9.30
C ASP A 230 -2.60 14.81 -10.18
N VAL A 231 -2.23 14.52 -11.44
CA VAL A 231 -3.10 13.85 -12.43
C VAL A 231 -2.76 12.36 -12.48
N PRO A 232 -3.67 11.44 -12.08
CA PRO A 232 -3.39 10.01 -11.92
C PRO A 232 -3.38 9.29 -13.27
N VAL A 233 -2.31 9.50 -14.03
CA VAL A 233 -2.05 8.83 -15.32
C VAL A 233 -1.04 7.70 -15.17
N SER A 234 -1.19 6.65 -15.97
CA SER A 234 -0.25 5.52 -15.98
C SER A 234 1.14 5.98 -16.40
N THR A 235 2.20 5.32 -15.90
CA THR A 235 3.56 5.48 -16.44
C THR A 235 3.56 5.23 -17.94
N GLY A 236 4.28 6.05 -18.69
CA GLY A 236 4.28 5.97 -20.16
C GLY A 236 3.34 6.97 -20.85
N THR A 237 2.53 7.72 -20.10
CA THR A 237 1.63 8.72 -20.70
C THR A 237 2.45 9.91 -21.21
N PRO A 238 2.29 10.33 -22.48
CA PRO A 238 2.95 11.53 -23.01
C PRO A 238 2.54 12.79 -22.23
N VAL A 239 3.52 13.63 -21.92
CA VAL A 239 3.34 14.94 -21.27
C VAL A 239 3.72 16.02 -22.26
N MET A 240 2.77 16.92 -22.53
CA MET A 240 2.89 17.95 -23.57
C MET A 240 3.26 19.32 -22.99
N ALA A 241 4.04 20.10 -23.75
CA ALA A 241 4.19 21.52 -23.53
C ALA A 241 2.81 22.20 -23.67
N ILE A 242 2.42 22.99 -22.67
CA ILE A 242 1.08 23.59 -22.67
C ILE A 242 0.95 24.75 -23.66
N ALA A 243 2.06 25.37 -24.05
CA ALA A 243 2.14 26.50 -24.95
C ALA A 243 3.51 26.53 -25.65
N ASP A 244 3.69 27.47 -26.59
CA ASP A 244 4.99 27.77 -27.16
C ASP A 244 5.92 28.35 -26.09
N GLY A 245 7.15 27.84 -26.00
CA GLY A 245 8.05 28.26 -24.91
C GLY A 245 9.49 27.77 -25.05
N ILE A 246 10.26 27.96 -23.99
CA ILE A 246 11.67 27.54 -23.88
C ILE A 246 11.81 26.68 -22.62
N VAL A 247 12.42 25.52 -22.77
CA VAL A 247 12.73 24.65 -21.62
C VAL A 247 13.79 25.32 -20.74
N VAL A 248 13.45 25.62 -19.49
CA VAL A 248 14.35 26.25 -18.51
C VAL A 248 14.91 25.26 -17.48
N TYR A 249 14.35 24.06 -17.40
CA TYR A 249 14.88 22.96 -16.59
C TYR A 249 14.57 21.61 -17.23
N ALA A 250 15.52 20.67 -17.19
CA ALA A 250 15.33 19.30 -17.65
C ALA A 250 16.33 18.39 -16.92
N GLY A 251 15.86 17.61 -15.94
CA GLY A 251 16.72 16.71 -15.18
C GLY A 251 16.15 16.28 -13.84
N ALA A 252 16.98 15.68 -12.99
CA ALA A 252 16.58 15.28 -11.64
C ALA A 252 16.37 16.51 -10.75
N ALA A 253 15.26 16.56 -10.02
CA ALA A 253 14.92 17.59 -9.05
C ALA A 253 14.44 16.92 -7.75
N SER A 254 14.90 17.44 -6.62
CA SER A 254 14.55 16.85 -5.32
C SER A 254 13.04 16.86 -5.07
N GLY A 255 12.51 15.75 -4.54
CA GLY A 255 11.08 15.56 -4.32
C GLY A 255 10.30 15.29 -5.61
N TYR A 256 10.58 16.02 -6.69
CA TYR A 256 9.90 15.87 -7.99
C TYR A 256 10.41 14.68 -8.81
N GLY A 257 11.58 14.11 -8.52
CA GLY A 257 12.18 13.07 -9.36
C GLY A 257 12.69 13.66 -10.67
N ASN A 258 12.45 13.04 -11.82
CA ASN A 258 12.74 13.72 -13.08
C ASN A 258 11.72 14.83 -13.31
N TYR A 259 12.22 16.00 -13.69
CA TYR A 259 11.47 17.23 -13.79
C TYR A 259 11.80 18.00 -15.06
N VAL A 260 10.79 18.64 -15.64
CA VAL A 260 10.92 19.57 -16.76
C VAL A 260 10.19 20.86 -16.40
N ALA A 261 10.81 22.02 -16.62
CA ALA A 261 10.15 23.31 -16.51
C ALA A 261 10.28 24.09 -17.82
N ILE A 262 9.23 24.82 -18.18
CA ILE A 262 9.13 25.56 -19.44
C ILE A 262 8.66 26.98 -19.14
N ASP A 263 9.34 27.94 -19.74
CA ASP A 263 9.00 29.34 -19.75
C ASP A 263 8.19 29.69 -21.00
N TYR A 264 7.02 30.30 -20.78
CA TYR A 264 6.10 30.72 -21.84
C TYR A 264 6.09 32.23 -22.05
N GLY A 265 6.95 32.97 -21.34
CA GLY A 265 7.15 34.40 -21.51
C GLY A 265 6.23 35.28 -20.66
N THR A 266 6.17 36.54 -21.08
CA THR A 266 5.48 37.61 -20.34
C THR A 266 4.25 38.10 -21.10
N GLY A 267 3.12 38.26 -20.41
CA GLY A 267 1.89 38.83 -20.94
C GLY A 267 1.98 40.35 -21.10
N SER A 268 1.02 40.94 -21.81
CA SER A 268 0.95 42.40 -22.00
C SER A 268 0.78 43.19 -20.70
N ASP A 269 0.27 42.55 -19.66
CA ASP A 269 0.10 43.07 -18.31
C ASP A 269 1.38 42.98 -17.45
N GLY A 270 2.48 42.46 -18.01
CA GLY A 270 3.73 42.22 -17.30
C GLY A 270 3.75 40.92 -16.50
N THR A 271 2.68 40.11 -16.53
CA THR A 271 2.61 38.84 -15.80
C THR A 271 3.46 37.79 -16.51
N THR A 272 4.31 37.08 -15.77
CA THR A 272 5.14 35.98 -16.32
C THR A 272 4.50 34.62 -16.13
N TYR A 273 4.65 33.73 -17.11
CA TYR A 273 4.00 32.41 -17.11
C TYR A 273 4.99 31.28 -17.35
N GLY A 274 4.82 30.18 -16.63
CA GLY A 274 5.61 28.97 -16.79
C GLY A 274 4.89 27.74 -16.29
N SER A 275 5.45 26.55 -16.56
CA SER A 275 4.95 25.31 -15.98
C SER A 275 6.07 24.37 -15.59
N GLY A 276 5.73 23.40 -14.75
CA GLY A 276 6.59 22.32 -14.31
C GLY A 276 5.91 20.95 -14.41
N TYR A 277 6.70 19.93 -14.70
CA TYR A 277 6.24 18.55 -14.87
C TYR A 277 7.13 17.62 -14.06
N GLY A 278 6.56 16.99 -13.03
CA GLY A 278 7.28 16.11 -12.11
C GLY A 278 6.89 14.63 -12.21
N HIS A 279 7.65 13.83 -11.47
CA HIS A 279 7.56 12.38 -11.35
C HIS A 279 7.77 11.64 -12.68
N LEU A 280 8.51 12.23 -13.61
CA LEU A 280 8.64 11.72 -14.98
C LEU A 280 9.46 10.43 -15.05
N SER A 281 9.06 9.48 -15.90
CA SER A 281 9.89 8.30 -16.18
C SER A 281 11.00 8.59 -17.19
N SER A 282 10.76 9.55 -18.09
CA SER A 282 11.72 9.95 -19.12
C SER A 282 11.52 11.41 -19.50
N VAL A 283 12.62 12.14 -19.63
CA VAL A 283 12.67 13.50 -20.19
C VAL A 283 12.97 13.41 -21.69
N LYS A 284 12.22 14.15 -22.52
CA LYS A 284 12.34 14.15 -24.00
C LYS A 284 12.83 15.47 -24.58
N CYS A 285 13.18 16.43 -23.73
CA CYS A 285 13.71 17.72 -24.12
C CYS A 285 14.98 18.08 -23.34
N GLN A 286 15.62 19.18 -23.71
CA GLN A 286 16.82 19.70 -23.06
C GLN A 286 16.69 21.20 -22.77
N VAL A 287 17.42 21.69 -21.77
CA VAL A 287 17.43 23.13 -21.42
C VAL A 287 17.82 23.97 -22.64
N GLY A 288 17.12 25.10 -22.84
CA GLY A 288 17.28 26.00 -23.98
C GLY A 288 16.52 25.59 -25.24
N GLN A 289 15.94 24.38 -25.28
CA GLN A 289 15.12 23.95 -26.40
C GLN A 289 13.84 24.78 -26.50
N LYS A 290 13.57 25.32 -27.69
CA LYS A 290 12.26 25.88 -28.03
C LYS A 290 11.28 24.74 -28.29
N VAL A 291 10.10 24.84 -27.70
CA VAL A 291 9.01 23.87 -27.86
C VAL A 291 7.77 24.58 -28.37
N LYS A 292 6.90 23.81 -29.04
CA LYS A 292 5.59 24.24 -29.48
C LYS A 292 4.51 23.67 -28.59
N LYS A 293 3.38 24.37 -28.51
CA LYS A 293 2.16 23.88 -27.89
C LYS A 293 1.83 22.47 -28.42
N GLY A 294 1.71 21.49 -27.52
CA GLY A 294 1.43 20.10 -27.86
C GLY A 294 2.66 19.22 -28.11
N ASP A 295 3.87 19.77 -28.17
CA ASP A 295 5.09 18.95 -28.26
C ASP A 295 5.22 18.05 -27.03
N VAL A 296 5.51 16.76 -27.24
CA VAL A 296 5.79 15.82 -26.14
C VAL A 296 7.18 16.11 -25.57
N VAL A 297 7.22 16.65 -24.36
CA VAL A 297 8.45 17.06 -23.68
C VAL A 297 8.92 16.05 -22.63
N ALA A 298 8.04 15.17 -22.18
CA ALA A 298 8.36 14.12 -21.21
C ALA A 298 7.35 12.97 -21.24
N ILE A 299 7.64 11.93 -20.46
CA ILE A 299 6.79 10.77 -20.24
C ILE A 299 6.50 10.66 -18.74
N SER A 300 5.24 10.52 -18.36
CA SER A 300 4.83 10.36 -16.95
C SER A 300 5.45 9.11 -16.31
N GLY A 301 5.57 9.10 -14.98
CA GLY A 301 6.23 8.04 -14.24
C GLY A 301 5.83 8.02 -12.77
N SER A 302 6.76 7.57 -11.92
CA SER A 302 6.62 7.54 -10.46
C SER A 302 8.00 7.72 -9.80
N THR A 303 8.80 8.67 -10.28
CA THR A 303 10.14 8.96 -9.73
C THR A 303 10.09 10.01 -8.62
N GLY A 304 11.05 10.02 -7.70
CA GLY A 304 11.08 10.99 -6.60
C GLY A 304 10.09 10.62 -5.50
N HIS A 305 9.52 11.62 -4.81
CA HIS A 305 8.55 11.41 -3.73
C HIS A 305 7.15 11.13 -4.28
N SER A 306 7.00 9.96 -4.90
CA SER A 306 5.77 9.50 -5.54
C SER A 306 5.31 8.19 -4.90
N THR A 307 4.00 8.06 -4.65
CA THR A 307 3.39 6.83 -4.08
C THR A 307 2.77 5.92 -5.14
N GLY A 308 2.82 6.32 -6.41
CA GLY A 308 2.32 5.57 -7.56
C GLY A 308 2.30 6.44 -8.82
N PRO A 309 2.02 5.86 -10.01
CA PRO A 309 2.09 6.60 -11.26
C PRO A 309 1.14 7.81 -11.33
N HIS A 310 1.70 8.98 -11.62
CA HIS A 310 0.96 10.22 -11.88
C HIS A 310 1.85 11.27 -12.57
N LEU A 311 1.24 12.35 -13.07
CA LEU A 311 1.92 13.59 -13.39
C LEU A 311 1.72 14.58 -12.23
N HIS A 312 2.80 15.06 -11.64
CA HIS A 312 2.77 16.30 -10.84
C HIS A 312 2.87 17.47 -11.81
N TYR A 313 1.90 18.37 -11.78
CA TYR A 313 1.87 19.54 -12.66
C TYR A 313 1.90 20.85 -11.85
N ASP A 314 2.95 21.63 -12.06
CA ASP A 314 3.09 22.98 -11.53
C ASP A 314 2.69 24.01 -12.59
N PHE A 315 2.00 25.06 -12.15
CA PHE A 315 1.76 26.24 -12.96
C PHE A 315 2.31 27.46 -12.23
N TYR A 316 3.08 28.27 -12.94
CA TYR A 316 3.77 29.42 -12.40
C TYR A 316 3.18 30.70 -12.95
N VAL A 317 2.91 31.64 -12.05
CA VAL A 317 2.50 33.00 -12.36
C VAL A 317 3.36 33.94 -11.53
N ASN A 318 4.08 34.86 -12.17
CA ASN A 318 5.02 35.77 -11.50
C ASN A 318 6.06 35.02 -10.64
N ASN A 319 6.65 33.96 -11.22
CA ASN A 319 7.61 33.06 -10.58
C ASN A 319 7.09 32.35 -9.30
N ALA A 320 5.79 32.42 -9.00
CA ALA A 320 5.17 31.74 -7.89
C ALA A 320 4.26 30.61 -8.38
N GLN A 321 4.32 29.45 -7.71
CA GLN A 321 3.41 28.34 -7.97
C GLN A 321 1.99 28.71 -7.53
N VAL A 322 1.03 28.48 -8.41
CA VAL A 322 -0.39 28.73 -8.19
C VAL A 322 -1.21 27.47 -8.48
N ASP A 323 -2.46 27.44 -8.02
CA ASP A 323 -3.37 26.38 -8.40
C ASP A 323 -3.69 26.45 -9.89
N ALA A 324 -3.11 25.55 -10.68
CA ALA A 324 -3.29 25.53 -12.13
C ALA A 324 -4.77 25.51 -12.55
N ARG A 325 -5.65 24.88 -11.75
CA ARG A 325 -7.07 24.69 -12.12
C ARG A 325 -7.84 26.00 -12.22
N THR A 326 -7.38 27.07 -11.56
CA THR A 326 -8.01 28.41 -11.66
C THR A 326 -7.71 29.09 -13.00
N TYR A 327 -6.69 28.61 -13.73
CA TYR A 327 -6.31 29.11 -15.05
C TYR A 327 -6.86 28.25 -16.19
N TYR A 328 -7.61 27.18 -15.92
CA TYR A 328 -8.32 26.41 -16.97
C TYR A 328 -9.84 26.47 -16.76
N PRO A 329 -10.49 27.64 -16.85
CA PRO A 329 -11.91 27.80 -16.52
C PRO A 329 -12.86 27.00 -17.43
N ASN A 330 -12.41 26.67 -18.64
CA ASN A 330 -13.18 25.88 -19.60
C ASN A 330 -13.06 24.36 -19.38
N LEU A 331 -12.20 23.91 -18.46
CA LEU A 331 -12.04 22.49 -18.13
C LEU A 331 -12.80 22.15 -16.84
N THR A 332 -13.55 21.06 -16.89
CA THR A 332 -14.24 20.53 -15.70
C THR A 332 -13.38 19.43 -15.07
N PHE A 333 -12.63 19.80 -14.03
CA PHE A 333 -11.83 18.86 -13.25
C PHE A 333 -12.72 18.01 -12.32
N THR A 334 -12.37 16.74 -12.19
CA THR A 334 -12.99 15.77 -11.27
C THR A 334 -11.99 15.32 -10.20
N GLY A 335 -12.43 14.60 -9.17
CA GLY A 335 -11.53 14.07 -8.13
C GLY A 335 -11.41 14.94 -6.88
N LYS A 336 -10.29 14.82 -6.16
CA LYS A 336 -10.03 15.47 -4.86
C LYS A 336 -9.45 16.88 -5.03
N GLY A 337 -9.65 17.74 -4.02
CA GLY A 337 -8.90 18.98 -3.86
C GLY A 337 -9.63 20.27 -4.22
N ARG A 338 -10.97 20.29 -4.26
CA ARG A 338 -11.75 21.52 -4.02
C ARG A 338 -12.31 21.45 -2.59
N ASN A 339 -11.42 21.43 -1.61
CA ASN A 339 -11.80 21.72 -0.23
C ASN A 339 -11.33 23.14 0.06
#